data_AF-A0A3M1HQY0-F1
#
_entry.id   AF-A0A3M1HQY0-F1
#
_cell.length_a   1.000
_cell.length_b   1.000
_cell.length_c   1.000
_cell.angle_alpha   90.00
_cell.angle_beta   90.00
_cell.angle_gamma   90.00
#
_symmetry.space_group_name_H-M   'P 1'
#
loop_
_entity.id
_entity.type
_entity.pdbx_description
1 polymer ?
#
loop_
_entity_poly.entity_id
_entity_poly.type
_entity_poly.pdbx_seq_one_letter_code
_entity_poly.pdbx_strand_id
1 'polypeptide(L)'
;SAAFTPRTVIPGVFDLVRAHNTGVAFSLLVGAPSWALAVLALAILAWIVHAMIVSSDRIERLLLAAITGGAIGNLIDRLRLGYVVDFLDVHIGPYHWPAFNVADAAITIGAIGLTWRAITARNRG
;
A
#
# COMPACT_ATOMS: atom_id res chain seq x y z
N SER A 1 -0.68 -23.05 -16.78
CA SER A 1 -1.27 -21.87 -16.08
C SER A 1 -2.39 -21.34 -16.96
N ALA A 2 -3.64 -21.36 -16.49
CA ALA A 2 -4.73 -20.74 -17.24
C ALA A 2 -4.43 -19.24 -17.42
N ALA A 3 -4.46 -18.74 -18.65
CA ALA A 3 -4.31 -17.32 -18.92
C ALA A 3 -5.47 -16.58 -18.23
N PHE A 4 -5.16 -15.67 -17.32
CA PHE A 4 -6.18 -14.91 -16.61
C PHE A 4 -6.72 -13.86 -17.56
N THR A 5 -7.99 -13.98 -17.96
CA THR A 5 -8.65 -12.97 -18.80
C THR A 5 -9.11 -11.82 -17.90
N PRO A 6 -8.76 -10.55 -18.21
CA PRO A 6 -9.30 -9.40 -17.50
C PRO A 6 -10.82 -9.42 -17.50
N ARG A 7 -11.43 -9.00 -16.38
CA ARG A 7 -12.89 -8.87 -16.26
C ARG A 7 -13.27 -7.41 -16.14
N THR A 8 -13.95 -6.89 -17.15
CA THR A 8 -14.47 -5.53 -17.11
C THR A 8 -15.61 -5.38 -16.12
N VAL A 9 -15.51 -4.35 -15.28
CA VAL A 9 -16.53 -3.98 -14.29
C VAL A 9 -17.21 -2.68 -14.70
N ILE A 10 -16.45 -1.67 -15.10
CA ILE A 10 -16.96 -0.41 -15.66
C ILE A 10 -16.32 -0.20 -17.03
N PRO A 11 -17.08 -0.32 -18.13
CA PRO A 11 -16.54 -0.17 -19.48
C PRO A 11 -15.80 1.16 -19.66
N GLY A 12 -14.55 1.08 -20.12
CA GLY A 12 -13.69 2.24 -20.39
C GLY A 12 -13.12 2.95 -19.14
N VAL A 13 -13.31 2.38 -17.94
CA VAL A 13 -12.85 2.98 -16.68
C VAL A 13 -12.17 1.99 -15.72
N PHE A 14 -12.73 0.80 -15.53
CA PHE A 14 -12.29 -0.11 -14.46
C PHE A 14 -12.43 -1.59 -14.82
N ASP A 15 -11.31 -2.30 -14.70
CA ASP A 15 -11.20 -3.74 -14.93
C ASP A 15 -10.60 -4.44 -13.70
N LEU A 16 -11.00 -5.70 -13.50
CA LEU A 16 -10.31 -6.63 -12.62
C LEU A 16 -9.27 -7.41 -13.42
N VAL A 17 -8.01 -7.24 -13.04
CA VAL A 17 -6.87 -7.89 -13.67
C VAL A 17 -6.20 -8.85 -12.68
N ARG A 18 -5.19 -9.58 -13.16
CA ARG A 18 -4.28 -10.31 -12.27
C ARG A 18 -2.85 -9.98 -12.66
N ALA A 19 -2.31 -8.94 -12.05
CA ALA A 19 -0.93 -8.54 -12.21
C ALA A 19 -0.08 -9.10 -11.05
N HIS A 20 1.10 -9.62 -11.37
CA HIS A 20 2.06 -10.09 -10.38
C HIS A 20 3.15 -9.04 -10.21
N ASN A 21 3.10 -8.31 -9.11
CA ASN A 21 4.04 -7.27 -8.79
C ASN A 21 5.22 -7.84 -8.01
N THR A 22 6.29 -8.14 -8.73
CA THR A 22 7.58 -8.55 -8.18
C THR A 22 8.42 -7.35 -7.71
N GLY A 23 7.90 -6.14 -7.86
CA GLY A 23 8.55 -4.90 -7.45
C GLY A 23 8.88 -4.93 -5.96
N VAL A 24 10.18 -4.95 -5.68
CA VAL A 24 10.73 -4.36 -4.45
C VAL A 24 10.67 -2.85 -4.70
N ALA A 25 9.75 -2.17 -4.03
CA ALA A 25 9.47 -0.77 -4.32
C ALA A 25 10.77 0.06 -4.24
N PHE A 26 10.96 0.87 -5.28
CA PHE A 26 12.01 1.86 -5.50
C PHE A 26 13.36 1.31 -6.00
N SER A 27 13.61 1.58 -7.29
CA SER A 27 14.95 1.64 -7.87
C SER A 27 15.92 2.60 -7.13
N LEU A 28 15.46 3.30 -6.08
CA LEU A 28 16.24 4.16 -5.18
C LEU A 28 17.22 3.37 -4.27
N LEU A 29 16.98 2.08 -4.05
CA LEU A 29 17.85 1.22 -3.22
C LEU A 29 18.44 0.05 -4.01
N VAL A 30 18.59 0.21 -5.33
CA VAL A 30 19.28 -0.77 -6.18
C VAL A 30 20.70 -0.95 -5.65
N GLY A 31 21.04 -2.17 -5.23
CA GLY A 31 22.33 -2.51 -4.62
C GLY A 31 22.32 -2.59 -3.09
N ALA A 32 21.24 -2.15 -2.42
CA ALA A 32 21.10 -2.40 -0.99
C ALA A 32 20.93 -3.90 -0.73
N PRO A 33 21.62 -4.47 0.27
CA PRO A 33 21.44 -5.87 0.60
C PRO A 33 20.03 -6.10 1.16
N SER A 34 19.43 -7.24 0.82
CA SER A 34 18.05 -7.60 1.20
C SER A 34 17.76 -7.48 2.70
N TRP A 35 18.76 -7.74 3.55
CA TRP A 35 18.64 -7.59 5.01
C TRP A 35 18.43 -6.14 5.44
N ALA A 36 19.02 -5.15 4.74
CA ALA A 36 18.87 -3.74 5.09
C ALA A 36 17.45 -3.25 4.81
N LEU A 37 16.86 -3.72 3.70
CA LEU A 37 15.46 -3.46 3.36
C LEU A 37 14.51 -4.08 4.39
N ALA A 38 14.81 -5.30 4.85
CA ALA A 38 14.04 -5.96 5.90
C ALA A 38 14.13 -5.20 7.24
N VAL A 39 15.32 -4.74 7.64
CA VAL A 39 15.51 -3.93 8.85
C VAL A 39 14.75 -2.60 8.76
N LEU A 40 14.82 -1.91 7.61
CA LEU A 40 14.08 -0.67 7.39
C LEU A 40 12.56 -0.91 7.50
N ALA A 41 12.05 -1.96 6.87
CA ALA A 41 10.63 -2.32 6.94
C ALA A 41 10.21 -2.62 8.39
N LEU A 42 11.02 -3.36 9.15
CA LEU A 42 10.77 -3.63 10.57
C LEU A 42 10.81 -2.36 11.42
N ALA A 43 11.73 -1.44 11.16
CA ALA A 43 11.83 -0.17 11.86
C ALA A 43 10.60 0.71 11.61
N ILE A 44 10.16 0.81 10.35
CA ILE A 44 8.93 1.54 9.98
C ILE A 44 7.71 0.90 10.68
N LEU A 45 7.60 -0.43 10.65
CA LEU A 45 6.49 -1.13 11.30
C LEU A 45 6.49 -0.89 12.82
N ALA A 46 7.64 -1.00 13.47
CA ALA A 46 7.77 -0.74 14.91
C ALA A 46 7.40 0.70 15.25
N TRP A 47 7.81 1.67 14.44
CA TRP A 47 7.45 3.08 14.61
C TRP A 47 5.95 3.30 14.47
N ILE A 48 5.30 2.74 13.44
CA ILE A 48 3.85 2.85 13.23
C ILE A 48 3.09 2.23 14.41
N VAL A 49 3.49 1.05 14.87
CA VAL A 49 2.87 0.39 16.03
C VAL A 49 3.06 1.22 17.30
N HIS A 50 4.25 1.78 17.52
CA HIS A 50 4.48 2.68 18.64
C HIS A 50 3.57 3.93 18.57
N ALA A 51 3.50 4.58 17.41
CA ALA A 51 2.63 5.74 17.17
C ALA A 51 1.15 5.40 17.44
N MET A 52 0.70 4.20 17.07
CA MET A 52 -0.66 3.72 17.36
C MET A 52 -0.94 3.56 18.86
N ILE A 53 0.05 3.12 19.64
CA ILE A 53 -0.10 2.88 21.07
C ILE A 53 -0.14 4.21 21.84
N VAL A 54 0.70 5.18 21.45
CA VAL A 54 0.80 6.46 22.16
C VAL A 54 -0.25 7.48 21.73
N SER A 55 -0.85 7.33 20.55
CA SER A 55 -1.89 8.26 20.10
C SER A 55 -3.17 8.11 20.94
N SER A 56 -3.62 9.22 21.53
CA SER A 56 -4.92 9.32 22.20
C SER A 56 -6.07 9.55 21.22
N ASP A 57 -5.77 9.79 19.95
CA ASP A 57 -6.75 10.14 18.94
C ASP A 57 -7.24 8.90 18.17
N ARG A 58 -8.54 8.62 18.30
CA ARG A 58 -9.17 7.45 17.67
C ARG A 58 -9.03 7.44 16.15
N ILE A 59 -9.14 8.59 15.49
CA ILE A 59 -9.04 8.66 14.03
C ILE A 59 -7.58 8.44 13.59
N GLU A 60 -6.60 8.94 14.34
CA GLU A 60 -5.18 8.72 14.03
C GLU A 60 -4.82 7.25 14.16
N ARG A 61 -5.27 6.60 15.25
CA ARG A 61 -5.12 5.16 15.44
C ARG A 61 -5.73 4.34 14.30
N LEU A 62 -6.90 4.76 13.79
CA LEU A 62 -7.59 4.06 12.70
C LEU A 62 -6.83 4.21 11.37
N LEU A 63 -6.28 5.40 11.10
CA LEU A 63 -5.44 5.65 9.93
C LEU A 63 -4.13 4.85 9.97
N LEU A 64 -3.44 4.84 11.12
CA LEU A 64 -2.25 4.03 11.32
C LEU A 64 -2.55 2.52 11.23
N ALA A 65 -3.72 2.08 11.71
CA ALA A 65 -4.18 0.70 11.55
C ALA A 65 -4.41 0.33 10.07
N ALA A 66 -4.96 1.26 9.26
CA ALA A 66 -5.13 1.05 7.82
C ALA A 66 -3.78 0.87 7.10
N ILE A 67 -2.79 1.71 7.42
CA ILE A 67 -1.43 1.60 6.87
C ILE A 67 -0.80 0.27 7.28
N THR A 68 -0.88 -0.07 8.57
CA THR A 68 -0.31 -1.31 9.12
C THR A 68 -0.94 -2.54 8.49
N GLY A 69 -2.27 -2.57 8.39
CA GLY A 69 -3.02 -3.68 7.79
C GLY A 69 -2.66 -3.88 6.32
N GLY A 70 -2.59 -2.80 5.53
CA GLY A 70 -2.16 -2.87 4.14
C GLY A 70 -0.71 -3.36 3.99
N ALA A 71 0.22 -2.82 4.79
CA ALA A 71 1.61 -3.24 4.77
C ALA A 71 1.78 -4.73 5.11
N ILE A 72 1.06 -5.22 6.14
CA ILE A 72 1.05 -6.64 6.52
C ILE A 72 0.46 -7.50 5.40
N GLY A 73 -0.65 -7.09 4.78
CA GLY A 73 -1.25 -7.83 3.66
C GLY A 73 -0.29 -8.03 2.50
N ASN A 74 0.34 -6.94 2.05
CA ASN A 74 1.34 -6.97 0.98
C ASN A 74 2.62 -7.74 1.36
N LEU A 75 2.99 -7.78 2.65
CA LEU A 75 4.10 -8.59 3.14
C LEU A 75 3.75 -10.09 3.12
N ILE A 76 2.54 -10.45 3.55
CA ILE A 76 2.07 -11.83 3.53
C ILE A 76 2.08 -12.38 2.10
N ASP A 77 1.60 -11.60 1.13
CA ASP A 77 1.65 -11.98 -0.29
C ASP A 77 3.09 -12.24 -0.74
N ARG A 78 4.02 -11.33 -0.44
CA ARG A 78 5.44 -11.52 -0.80
C ARG A 78 6.05 -12.76 -0.17
N LEU A 79 5.76 -13.03 1.11
CA LEU A 79 6.30 -14.20 1.81
C LEU A 79 5.73 -15.52 1.29
N ARG A 80 4.45 -15.53 0.89
CA ARG A 80 3.75 -16.74 0.43
C ARG A 80 3.92 -17.01 -1.06
N LEU A 81 3.93 -15.97 -1.87
CA LEU A 81 3.84 -16.04 -3.33
C LEU A 81 5.13 -15.58 -4.04
N GLY A 82 5.99 -14.82 -3.34
CA GLY A 82 7.17 -14.17 -3.93
C GLY A 82 6.87 -12.85 -4.67
N TYR A 83 5.61 -12.41 -4.70
CA TYR A 83 5.14 -11.18 -5.33
C TYR A 83 3.84 -10.72 -4.68
N VAL A 84 3.39 -9.49 -4.97
CA VAL A 84 2.06 -8.99 -4.60
C VAL A 84 1.08 -9.20 -5.75
N VAL A 85 -0.15 -9.59 -5.42
CA VAL A 85 -1.23 -9.67 -6.41
C VAL A 85 -1.92 -8.32 -6.50
N ASP A 86 -1.76 -7.66 -7.64
CA ASP A 86 -2.47 -6.43 -7.99
C ASP A 86 -3.64 -6.78 -8.90
N PHE A 87 -4.83 -6.26 -8.59
CA PHE A 87 -6.07 -6.69 -9.22
C PHE A 87 -7.04 -5.57 -9.57
N LEU A 88 -6.77 -4.33 -9.16
CA LEU A 88 -7.54 -3.15 -9.50
C LEU A 88 -6.80 -2.39 -10.61
N ASP A 89 -7.38 -2.34 -11.81
CA ASP A 89 -6.86 -1.56 -12.93
C ASP A 89 -7.85 -0.45 -13.30
N VAL A 90 -7.41 0.80 -13.16
CA VAL A 90 -8.20 2.00 -13.46
C VAL A 90 -7.56 2.70 -14.66
N HIS A 91 -8.35 2.97 -15.69
CA HIS A 91 -7.85 3.52 -16.94
C HIS A 91 -8.84 4.46 -17.61
N ILE A 92 -8.34 5.25 -18.56
CA ILE A 92 -9.17 6.05 -19.48
C ILE A 92 -8.52 5.95 -20.87
N GLY A 93 -9.21 5.29 -21.80
CA GLY A 93 -8.67 5.02 -23.13
C GLY A 93 -7.40 4.17 -23.05
N PRO A 94 -6.26 4.58 -23.66
CA PRO A 94 -5.01 3.82 -23.59
C PRO A 94 -4.20 4.07 -22.31
N TYR A 95 -4.63 4.99 -21.44
CA TYR A 95 -3.87 5.40 -20.26
C TYR A 95 -4.33 4.61 -19.03
N HIS A 96 -3.42 3.80 -18.48
CA HIS A 96 -3.66 3.00 -17.29
C HIS A 96 -2.91 3.60 -16.09
N TRP A 97 -3.60 3.72 -14.96
CA TRP A 97 -2.93 3.84 -13.68
C TRP A 97 -2.27 2.49 -13.34
N PRO A 98 -1.09 2.47 -12.68
CA PRO A 98 -0.49 1.21 -12.26
C PRO A 98 -1.48 0.37 -11.45
N ALA A 99 -1.67 -0.89 -11.84
CA ALA A 99 -2.57 -1.78 -11.12
C ALA A 99 -2.17 -1.84 -9.64
N PHE A 100 -3.17 -1.89 -8.76
CA PHE A 100 -2.99 -1.87 -7.31
C PHE A 100 -3.98 -2.83 -6.64
N ASN A 101 -3.90 -2.92 -5.31
CA ASN A 101 -4.84 -3.74 -4.54
C ASN A 101 -5.44 -2.97 -3.35
N VAL A 102 -6.27 -3.67 -2.57
CA VAL A 102 -6.92 -3.09 -1.38
C VAL A 102 -5.91 -2.70 -0.30
N ALA A 103 -4.78 -3.41 -0.19
CA ALA A 103 -3.72 -3.06 0.75
C ALA A 103 -3.05 -1.73 0.36
N ASP A 104 -2.77 -1.49 -0.92
CA ASP A 104 -2.24 -0.22 -1.41
C ASP A 104 -3.23 0.92 -1.20
N ALA A 105 -4.53 0.68 -1.42
CA ALA A 105 -5.58 1.66 -1.16
C ALA A 105 -5.65 2.02 0.34
N ALA A 106 -5.56 1.03 1.23
CA ALA A 106 -5.56 1.24 2.67
C ALA A 106 -4.34 2.05 3.14
N ILE A 107 -3.14 1.75 2.62
CA ILE A 107 -1.92 2.52 2.87
C ILE A 107 -2.09 3.96 2.39
N THR A 108 -2.57 4.15 1.16
CA THR A 108 -2.73 5.47 0.54
C THR A 108 -3.73 6.34 1.32
N ILE A 109 -4.91 5.80 1.64
CA ILE A 109 -5.94 6.51 2.42
C ILE A 109 -5.42 6.86 3.81
N GLY A 110 -4.76 5.90 4.48
CA GLY A 110 -4.16 6.12 5.80
C GLY A 110 -3.11 7.23 5.78
N ALA A 111 -2.19 7.22 4.81
CA ALA A 111 -1.13 8.22 4.67
C ALA A 111 -1.66 9.62 4.35
N ILE A 112 -2.63 9.72 3.42
CA ILE A 112 -3.30 10.99 3.10
C ILE A 112 -4.01 11.52 4.34
N GLY A 113 -4.75 10.67 5.05
CA GLY A 113 -5.44 11.05 6.27
C GLY A 113 -4.48 11.57 7.34
N LEU A 114 -3.39 10.86 7.64
CA LEU A 114 -2.41 11.30 8.64
C LEU A 114 -1.78 12.64 8.26
N THR A 115 -1.44 12.81 6.98
CA THR A 115 -0.86 14.07 6.46
C THR A 115 -1.85 15.23 6.63
N TRP A 116 -3.11 15.03 6.22
CA TRP A 116 -4.17 16.02 6.40
C TRP A 116 -4.36 16.41 7.86
N ARG A 117 -4.33 15.43 8.75
CA ARG A 117 -4.44 15.65 10.19
C ARG A 117 -3.26 16.44 10.76
N ALA A 118 -2.04 16.13 10.34
CA ALA A 118 -0.85 16.86 10.75
C ALA A 118 -0.89 18.31 10.29
N ILE A 119 -1.38 18.58 9.07
CA ILE A 119 -1.52 19.94 8.53
C ILE A 119 -2.60 20.72 9.31
N THR A 120 -3.77 20.12 9.53
CA THR A 120 -4.89 20.79 10.22
C THR A 120 -4.63 21.01 11.71
N ALA A 121 -3.85 20.15 12.37
CA ALA A 121 -3.44 20.34 13.77
C ALA A 121 -2.50 21.55 13.93
N ARG A 122 -1.60 21.79 12.97
CA ARG A 122 -0.69 22.95 12.99
C ARG A 122 -1.42 24.29 12.85
N ASN A 123 -2.53 24.32 12.14
CA ASN A 123 -3.33 25.54 11.96
C ASN A 123 -4.20 25.90 13.17
N ARG A 124 -4.21 25.06 14.22
CA ARG A 124 -4.99 25.27 15.45
C ARG A 124 -4.12 25.68 16.65
N GLY A 125 -2.81 25.75 16.49
CA GLY A 125 -1.86 26.26 17.50
C GLY A 125 -1.31 27.61 17.07
#